data_AF-A0A955NRG7-F1
#
_entry.id   AF-A0A955NRG7-F1
#
_cell.length_a   1.000
_cell.length_b   1.000
_cell.length_c   1.000
_cell.angle_alpha   90.00
_cell.angle_beta   90.00
_cell.angle_gamma   90.00
#
_symmetry.space_group_name_H-M   'P 1'
#
loop_
_entity.id
_entity.type
_entity.pdbx_description
1 polymer ?
#
loop_
_entity_poly.entity_id
_entity_poly.type
_entity_poly.pdbx_seq_one_letter_code
_entity_poly.pdbx_strand_id
1 'polypeptide(L)'
;MPICRLIPILITFLCLSIQNVSAATLYVSKLGDDSDGSSWAKAYTTIETALDAIPDDQGGHRIVVRPDTYMEGMLSPAHKGAEGAYNELIGDFDGSLGSGTTGYVVIDSGDPEKGFKSYDWYGPIRANQEGWSPEHKDPTFSAIIWDRWKLKNLYVTGGDGGLFWDLTNQTKPFTIIVEDCISIGRAFGGGVASCLSRYDEPITFRRCHLWALDWWGDTAAAYVRVENETMPERPDVIFEDCSMASPQCALKAGNFGFDTSMRIKLVRCNLVALNFSQPQGTPIDGAIQSVEQGKLLHVDLEDTTVMGYKVFGVRVNKETAKDITYSTTGDVQAYVQFQQDVPKGFYRLQQWPIDTFQSILPPKMPHRGVQFESTELLIKDLCEITPIVWKGRLCHMECIRPGSGGERKDYYLRVVDAETGEELARFAEGYGLGCAYVEDDIFYAFASRFEDANWNDVTMFKSSDLKN
;
A
#
# COMPACT_ATOMS: atom_id res chain seq x y z
N MET A 1 -61.26 59.55 15.13
CA MET A 1 -61.23 58.72 13.90
C MET A 1 -60.01 59.13 13.08
N PRO A 2 -59.20 58.24 12.50
CA PRO A 2 -59.10 56.79 12.67
C PRO A 2 -57.75 56.35 13.30
N ILE A 3 -57.70 55.05 13.56
CA ILE A 3 -56.69 54.24 14.23
C ILE A 3 -55.51 53.98 13.28
N CYS A 4 -54.27 54.15 13.75
CA CYS A 4 -53.08 53.70 13.03
C CYS A 4 -52.41 52.57 13.84
N ARG A 5 -52.41 51.37 13.25
CA ARG A 5 -51.86 50.13 13.79
C ARG A 5 -50.33 50.19 13.78
N LEU A 6 -49.69 49.93 14.92
CA LEU A 6 -48.27 49.59 15.01
C LEU A 6 -48.16 48.07 15.11
N ILE A 7 -47.56 47.46 14.08
CA ILE A 7 -47.16 46.05 14.05
C ILE A 7 -45.74 45.97 14.64
N PRO A 8 -45.49 45.19 15.71
CA PRO A 8 -44.13 44.85 16.08
C PRO A 8 -43.64 43.69 15.20
N ILE A 9 -42.62 43.95 14.39
CA ILE A 9 -41.86 42.93 13.66
C ILE A 9 -41.05 42.15 14.71
N LEU A 10 -41.39 40.88 14.89
CA LEU A 10 -40.62 39.93 15.68
C LEU A 10 -39.42 39.48 14.82
N ILE A 11 -38.23 40.05 15.08
CA ILE A 11 -36.98 39.55 14.49
C ILE A 11 -36.53 38.36 15.35
N THR A 12 -36.86 37.15 14.90
CA THR A 12 -36.32 35.92 15.46
C THR A 12 -34.87 35.77 14.97
N PHE A 13 -33.88 36.05 15.83
CA PHE A 13 -32.51 35.62 15.60
C PHE A 13 -32.47 34.09 15.69
N LEU A 14 -32.51 33.41 14.55
CA LEU A 14 -32.10 32.01 14.46
C LEU A 14 -30.56 31.99 14.60
N CYS A 15 -30.06 31.78 15.82
CA CYS A 15 -28.69 31.29 15.99
C CYS A 15 -28.64 29.88 15.39
N LEU A 16 -28.24 29.76 14.13
CA LEU A 16 -27.68 28.50 13.64
C LEU A 16 -26.40 28.26 14.43
N SER A 17 -26.45 27.30 15.35
CA SER A 17 -25.24 26.69 15.89
C SER A 17 -24.49 26.07 14.71
N ILE A 18 -23.36 26.67 14.34
CA ILE A 18 -22.34 26.00 13.53
C ILE A 18 -21.87 24.83 14.41
N GLN A 19 -22.36 23.63 14.10
CA GLN A 19 -21.74 22.42 14.65
C GLN A 19 -20.34 22.37 14.04
N ASN A 20 -19.32 22.58 14.86
CA ASN A 20 -17.97 22.14 14.51
C ASN A 20 -18.05 20.63 14.32
N VAL A 21 -18.13 20.18 13.07
CA VAL A 21 -17.96 18.76 12.77
C VAL A 21 -16.50 18.46 13.08
N SER A 22 -16.28 17.59 14.06
CA SER A 22 -14.93 17.15 14.42
C SER A 22 -14.34 16.38 13.24
N ALA A 23 -13.03 16.52 13.02
CA ALA A 23 -12.27 15.63 12.15
C ALA A 23 -12.63 14.16 12.44
N ALA A 24 -13.01 13.44 11.38
CA ALA A 24 -13.44 12.05 11.47
C ALA A 24 -12.21 11.13 11.39
N THR A 25 -12.20 10.05 12.17
CA THR A 25 -11.25 8.95 11.98
C THR A 25 -12.05 7.70 11.67
N LEU A 26 -11.86 7.17 10.47
CA LEU A 26 -12.52 5.99 9.94
C LEU A 26 -11.53 4.84 9.84
N TYR A 27 -11.99 3.63 10.08
CA TYR A 27 -11.19 2.41 10.05
C TYR A 27 -11.65 1.49 8.92
N VAL A 28 -10.69 0.84 8.26
CA VAL A 28 -10.93 -0.14 7.20
C VAL A 28 -10.32 -1.48 7.58
N SER A 29 -11.14 -2.53 7.63
CA SER A 29 -10.74 -3.90 7.89
C SER A 29 -11.77 -4.89 7.38
N LYS A 30 -11.32 -5.94 6.71
CA LYS A 30 -12.16 -7.10 6.36
C LYS A 30 -12.75 -7.87 7.56
N LEU A 31 -12.31 -7.55 8.79
CA LEU A 31 -12.81 -8.12 10.03
C LEU A 31 -13.87 -7.22 10.71
N GLY A 32 -14.09 -6.01 10.20
CA GLY A 32 -15.11 -5.09 10.72
C GLY A 32 -16.52 -5.54 10.38
N ASP A 33 -17.50 -4.96 11.07
CA ASP A 33 -18.93 -5.20 10.83
C ASP A 33 -19.55 -4.34 9.72
N ASP A 34 -18.74 -3.50 9.05
CA ASP A 34 -19.13 -2.62 7.94
C ASP A 34 -20.16 -1.53 8.29
N SER A 35 -20.27 -1.14 9.57
CA SER A 35 -21.32 -0.21 10.01
C SER A 35 -21.01 1.27 9.77
N ASP A 36 -20.11 1.86 10.58
CA ASP A 36 -19.88 3.32 10.61
C ASP A 36 -18.40 3.72 10.56
N GLY A 37 -17.49 2.75 10.52
CA GLY A 37 -16.06 2.99 10.46
C GLY A 37 -15.46 3.62 11.72
N SER A 38 -16.20 3.85 12.80
CA SER A 38 -15.73 4.63 13.97
C SER A 38 -14.76 3.90 14.89
N SER A 39 -14.57 2.60 14.70
CA SER A 39 -13.62 1.75 15.43
C SER A 39 -13.23 0.54 14.60
N TRP A 40 -12.19 -0.20 15.00
CA TRP A 40 -11.82 -1.46 14.32
C TRP A 40 -12.94 -2.50 14.27
N ALA A 41 -13.76 -2.62 15.32
CA ALA A 41 -14.91 -3.53 15.32
C ALA A 41 -15.98 -3.09 14.33
N LYS A 42 -16.10 -1.77 14.13
CA LYS A 42 -17.07 -1.15 13.22
C LYS A 42 -16.49 -0.77 11.85
N ALA A 43 -15.28 -1.24 11.55
CA ALA A 43 -14.55 -0.81 10.39
C ALA A 43 -15.30 -1.12 9.10
N TYR A 44 -15.18 -0.24 8.11
CA TYR A 44 -15.62 -0.56 6.75
C TYR A 44 -14.78 -1.70 6.19
N THR A 45 -15.40 -2.53 5.35
CA THR A 45 -14.73 -3.69 4.75
C THR A 45 -13.95 -3.34 3.48
N THR A 46 -14.17 -2.14 2.92
CA THR A 46 -13.50 -1.63 1.74
C THR A 46 -12.95 -0.21 1.98
N ILE A 47 -11.93 0.17 1.21
CA ILE A 47 -11.35 1.50 1.24
C ILE A 47 -12.30 2.51 0.59
N GLU A 48 -12.96 2.16 -0.52
CA GLU A 48 -13.91 3.08 -1.18
C GLU A 48 -15.08 3.46 -0.27
N THR A 49 -15.65 2.52 0.50
CA THR A 49 -16.74 2.86 1.43
C THR A 49 -16.29 3.85 2.51
N ALA A 50 -15.04 3.77 2.98
CA ALA A 50 -14.49 4.75 3.91
C ALA A 50 -14.22 6.12 3.26
N LEU A 51 -13.80 6.11 1.99
CA LEU A 51 -13.61 7.32 1.18
C LEU A 51 -14.93 8.05 0.90
N ASP A 52 -16.01 7.30 0.66
CA ASP A 52 -17.38 7.79 0.51
C ASP A 52 -17.95 8.35 1.82
N ALA A 53 -17.52 7.83 2.97
CA ALA A 53 -18.00 8.20 4.30
C ALA A 53 -17.32 9.45 4.90
N ILE A 54 -16.39 10.08 4.19
CA ILE A 54 -15.84 11.39 4.58
C ILE A 54 -17.00 12.40 4.64
N PRO A 55 -17.20 13.13 5.75
CA PRO A 55 -18.46 13.84 5.97
C PRO A 55 -18.56 15.19 5.26
N ASP A 56 -17.42 15.84 4.99
CA ASP A 56 -17.38 17.19 4.43
C ASP A 56 -15.98 17.53 3.84
N ASP A 57 -15.85 18.73 3.30
CA ASP A 57 -14.63 19.26 2.67
C ASP A 57 -13.80 20.19 3.58
N GLN A 58 -14.03 20.16 4.90
CA GLN A 58 -13.29 20.98 5.87
C GLN A 58 -11.90 20.40 6.20
N GLY A 59 -11.63 19.17 5.76
CA GLY A 59 -10.31 18.57 5.86
C GLY A 59 -9.96 18.04 7.25
N GLY A 60 -8.79 17.42 7.38
CA GLY A 60 -8.30 16.85 8.63
C GLY A 60 -8.90 15.49 8.98
N HIS A 61 -9.71 14.88 8.10
CA HIS A 61 -10.25 13.54 8.29
C HIS A 61 -9.18 12.48 8.04
N ARG A 62 -9.33 11.31 8.64
CA ARG A 62 -8.35 10.22 8.58
C ARG A 62 -9.04 8.90 8.26
N ILE A 63 -8.47 8.13 7.36
CA ILE A 63 -8.82 6.73 7.09
C ILE A 63 -7.60 5.89 7.45
N VAL A 64 -7.80 4.93 8.36
CA VAL A 64 -6.76 4.01 8.83
C VAL A 64 -7.09 2.60 8.37
N VAL A 65 -6.19 2.00 7.60
CA VAL A 65 -6.40 0.72 6.95
C VAL A 65 -5.58 -0.37 7.63
N ARG A 66 -6.22 -1.48 8.01
CA ARG A 66 -5.56 -2.65 8.60
C ARG A 66 -4.73 -3.37 7.54
N PRO A 67 -3.51 -3.87 7.87
CA PRO A 67 -2.74 -4.74 6.97
C PRO A 67 -3.54 -5.93 6.45
N ASP A 68 -3.66 -5.98 5.13
CA ASP A 68 -4.32 -7.01 4.31
C ASP A 68 -4.10 -6.67 2.83
N THR A 69 -4.63 -7.48 1.92
CA THR A 69 -4.73 -7.16 0.48
C THR A 69 -6.15 -6.78 0.10
N TYR A 70 -6.37 -5.53 -0.26
CA TYR A 70 -7.64 -4.98 -0.73
C TYR A 70 -7.64 -4.98 -2.26
N MET A 71 -8.51 -5.81 -2.85
CA MET A 71 -8.68 -5.89 -4.31
C MET A 71 -9.60 -4.76 -4.77
N GLU A 72 -9.04 -3.55 -4.86
CA GLU A 72 -9.77 -2.32 -5.16
C GLU A 72 -9.01 -1.46 -6.18
N GLY A 73 -9.76 -0.73 -7.00
CA GLY A 73 -9.24 0.22 -7.95
C GLY A 73 -10.31 1.25 -8.28
N MET A 74 -9.90 2.32 -8.97
CA MET A 74 -10.72 3.47 -9.30
C MET A 74 -11.27 4.16 -8.05
N LEU A 75 -10.42 4.31 -7.02
CA LEU A 75 -10.78 4.93 -5.77
C LEU A 75 -10.97 6.45 -5.90
N SER A 76 -12.00 6.96 -5.23
CA SER A 76 -12.32 8.39 -5.19
C SER A 76 -12.93 8.80 -3.84
N PRO A 77 -12.37 9.80 -3.13
CA PRO A 77 -13.03 10.36 -1.96
C PRO A 77 -14.28 11.15 -2.32
N ALA A 78 -15.25 11.17 -1.41
CA ALA A 78 -16.41 12.07 -1.50
C ALA A 78 -16.00 13.54 -1.43
N HIS A 79 -14.94 13.85 -0.67
CA HIS A 79 -14.49 15.22 -0.42
C HIS A 79 -12.96 15.36 -0.43
N LYS A 80 -12.51 16.52 -0.93
CA LYS A 80 -11.11 16.98 -0.85
C LYS A 80 -10.75 17.42 0.58
N GLY A 81 -9.46 17.62 0.84
CA GLY A 81 -9.01 18.28 2.06
C GLY A 81 -9.14 19.80 2.00
N ALA A 82 -8.76 20.47 3.09
CA ALA A 82 -8.76 21.93 3.19
C ALA A 82 -7.35 22.47 3.46
N GLU A 83 -7.17 23.75 3.18
CA GLU A 83 -5.88 24.43 3.39
C GLU A 83 -5.46 24.33 4.86
N GLY A 84 -4.25 23.84 5.12
CA GLY A 84 -3.76 23.58 6.47
C GLY A 84 -4.41 22.39 7.19
N ALA A 85 -5.36 21.69 6.58
CA ALA A 85 -6.07 20.54 7.14
C ALA A 85 -6.21 19.43 6.07
N TYR A 86 -5.12 18.71 5.82
CA TYR A 86 -5.11 17.63 4.84
C TYR A 86 -5.90 16.42 5.35
N ASN A 87 -6.64 15.76 4.46
CA ASN A 87 -7.17 14.43 4.76
C ASN A 87 -6.05 13.39 4.68
N GLU A 88 -6.15 12.29 5.42
CA GLU A 88 -5.14 11.24 5.45
C GLU A 88 -5.71 9.87 5.10
N LEU A 89 -5.02 9.11 4.24
CA LEU A 89 -5.22 7.67 4.03
C LEU A 89 -3.94 6.94 4.46
N ILE A 90 -4.05 6.14 5.52
CA ILE A 90 -2.89 5.61 6.25
C ILE A 90 -2.98 4.10 6.35
N GLY A 91 -1.93 3.39 5.92
CA GLY A 91 -1.76 1.99 6.25
C GLY A 91 -1.18 1.80 7.66
N ASP A 92 -1.85 1.01 8.51
CA ASP A 92 -1.36 0.64 9.85
C ASP A 92 -0.31 -0.48 9.78
N PHE A 93 0.74 -0.25 9.00
CA PHE A 93 1.69 -1.28 8.59
C PHE A 93 2.46 -1.93 9.76
N ASP A 94 2.68 -1.19 10.84
CA ASP A 94 3.37 -1.63 12.05
C ASP A 94 2.43 -1.95 13.23
N GLY A 95 1.12 -1.85 13.01
CA GLY A 95 0.07 -2.10 14.00
C GLY A 95 -0.03 -1.03 15.09
N SER A 96 0.72 0.07 14.99
CA SER A 96 0.75 1.12 16.02
C SER A 96 -0.57 1.90 16.13
N LEU A 97 -1.44 1.83 15.12
CA LEU A 97 -2.77 2.45 15.10
C LEU A 97 -3.88 1.48 15.55
N GLY A 98 -3.50 0.29 16.03
CA GLY A 98 -4.39 -0.62 16.75
C GLY A 98 -5.09 -1.69 15.90
N SER A 99 -4.66 -1.91 14.66
CA SER A 99 -5.27 -2.92 13.75
C SER A 99 -5.11 -4.38 14.21
N GLY A 100 -4.31 -4.61 15.25
CA GLY A 100 -4.05 -5.93 15.84
C GLY A 100 -3.14 -6.82 14.99
N THR A 101 -2.50 -6.28 13.96
CA THR A 101 -1.56 -7.01 13.10
C THR A 101 -0.48 -6.07 12.55
N THR A 102 0.54 -6.63 11.89
CA THR A 102 1.57 -5.90 11.14
C THR A 102 1.70 -6.50 9.75
N GLY A 103 2.02 -5.69 8.75
CA GLY A 103 2.13 -6.15 7.37
C GLY A 103 1.91 -5.00 6.40
N TYR A 104 2.01 -5.28 5.11
CA TYR A 104 1.60 -4.30 4.10
C TYR A 104 0.09 -4.11 4.12
N VAL A 105 -0.34 -2.88 3.90
CA VAL A 105 -1.66 -2.58 3.36
C VAL A 105 -1.51 -2.54 1.85
N VAL A 106 -1.93 -3.62 1.19
CA VAL A 106 -1.84 -3.75 -0.27
C VAL A 106 -3.16 -3.32 -0.90
N ILE A 107 -3.12 -2.31 -1.77
CA ILE A 107 -4.20 -1.93 -2.68
C ILE A 107 -3.83 -2.50 -4.04
N ASP A 108 -4.49 -3.58 -4.42
CA ASP A 108 -4.26 -4.29 -5.68
C ASP A 108 -5.42 -4.02 -6.62
N SER A 109 -5.18 -3.18 -7.62
CA SER A 109 -6.13 -2.85 -8.68
C SER A 109 -6.11 -3.88 -9.83
N GLY A 110 -5.67 -5.10 -9.58
CA GLY A 110 -5.80 -6.21 -10.53
C GLY A 110 -7.25 -6.66 -10.69
N ASP A 111 -7.50 -7.42 -11.75
CA ASP A 111 -8.71 -8.21 -11.87
C ASP A 111 -8.63 -9.40 -10.89
N PRO A 112 -9.60 -9.60 -9.98
CA PRO A 112 -9.54 -10.67 -8.98
C PRO A 112 -9.43 -12.08 -9.53
N GLU A 113 -9.86 -12.31 -10.77
CA GLU A 113 -9.80 -13.62 -11.43
C GLU A 113 -8.62 -13.73 -12.40
N LYS A 114 -8.30 -12.63 -13.09
CA LYS A 114 -7.35 -12.63 -14.22
C LYS A 114 -5.98 -12.03 -13.89
N GLY A 115 -5.85 -11.39 -12.74
CA GLY A 115 -4.62 -10.75 -12.30
C GLY A 115 -4.41 -9.38 -12.94
N PHE A 116 -3.15 -9.06 -13.25
CA PHE A 116 -2.70 -7.71 -13.60
C PHE A 116 -3.54 -7.04 -14.71
N LYS A 117 -4.22 -5.94 -14.36
CA LYS A 117 -5.14 -5.21 -15.25
C LYS A 117 -4.51 -3.93 -15.79
N SER A 118 -3.59 -4.14 -16.71
CA SER A 118 -2.94 -3.08 -17.49
C SER A 118 -3.87 -2.56 -18.60
N TYR A 119 -4.73 -1.61 -18.26
CA TYR A 119 -5.65 -0.99 -19.20
C TYR A 119 -5.66 0.52 -18.97
N ASP A 120 -5.49 1.32 -20.02
CA ASP A 120 -5.48 2.79 -19.91
C ASP A 120 -6.60 3.29 -19.00
N TRP A 121 -6.29 4.29 -18.16
CA TRP A 121 -7.20 4.88 -17.17
C TRP A 121 -7.66 3.95 -16.04
N TYR A 122 -7.16 2.72 -15.96
CA TYR A 122 -7.48 1.81 -14.87
C TYR A 122 -6.35 1.70 -13.85
N GLY A 123 -6.60 2.07 -12.61
CA GLY A 123 -5.60 1.96 -11.55
C GLY A 123 -6.20 2.25 -10.18
N PRO A 124 -5.35 2.48 -9.17
CA PRO A 124 -5.78 2.76 -7.80
C PRO A 124 -6.58 4.06 -7.70
N ILE A 125 -6.13 5.11 -8.39
CA ILE A 125 -6.75 6.44 -8.35
C ILE A 125 -7.68 6.58 -9.54
N ARG A 126 -8.95 6.94 -9.28
CA ARG A 126 -9.93 7.17 -10.33
C ARG A 126 -9.57 8.40 -11.18
N ALA A 127 -9.42 8.18 -12.47
CA ALA A 127 -9.45 9.22 -13.50
C ALA A 127 -9.87 8.56 -14.81
N ASN A 128 -10.60 9.27 -15.67
CA ASN A 128 -10.89 8.80 -17.03
C ASN A 128 -11.30 9.98 -17.90
N GLN A 129 -11.07 9.84 -19.21
CA GLN A 129 -11.58 10.76 -20.21
C GLN A 129 -12.59 10.07 -21.12
N GLU A 130 -13.80 10.62 -21.16
CA GLU A 130 -14.86 10.16 -22.06
C GLU A 130 -14.39 10.28 -23.52
N GLY A 131 -14.58 9.23 -24.30
CA GLY A 131 -14.21 9.19 -25.71
C GLY A 131 -12.71 9.02 -25.98
N TRP A 132 -11.89 8.70 -24.97
CA TRP A 132 -10.47 8.37 -25.17
C TRP A 132 -10.28 7.20 -26.15
N SER A 133 -11.12 6.17 -26.04
CA SER A 133 -11.23 5.07 -27.00
C SER A 133 -12.70 4.65 -27.15
N PRO A 134 -13.05 3.77 -28.11
CA PRO A 134 -14.41 3.22 -28.25
C PRO A 134 -14.97 2.56 -26.97
N GLU A 135 -14.09 2.11 -26.08
CA GLU A 135 -14.42 1.46 -24.81
C GLU A 135 -14.63 2.47 -23.66
N HIS A 136 -14.04 3.67 -23.73
CA HIS A 136 -14.11 4.70 -22.69
C HIS A 136 -15.39 5.54 -22.83
N LYS A 137 -16.52 4.97 -22.45
CA LYS A 137 -17.85 5.60 -22.55
C LYS A 137 -18.31 6.31 -21.28
N ASP A 138 -17.63 6.06 -20.16
CA ASP A 138 -17.97 6.68 -18.89
C ASP A 138 -17.68 8.18 -18.94
N PRO A 139 -18.52 9.02 -18.30
CA PRO A 139 -18.28 10.45 -18.20
C PRO A 139 -16.89 10.75 -17.67
N THR A 140 -16.25 11.80 -18.20
CA THR A 140 -14.91 12.23 -17.77
C THR A 140 -14.87 12.45 -16.26
N PHE A 141 -13.91 11.83 -15.58
CA PHE A 141 -13.65 12.01 -14.16
C PHE A 141 -12.25 12.57 -13.95
N SER A 142 -12.12 13.50 -13.01
CA SER A 142 -10.86 14.15 -12.67
C SER A 142 -10.45 13.75 -11.27
N ALA A 143 -9.17 13.39 -11.08
CA ALA A 143 -8.62 13.08 -9.78
C ALA A 143 -8.47 14.31 -8.86
N ILE A 144 -8.94 15.50 -9.27
CA ILE A 144 -8.93 16.75 -8.50
C ILE A 144 -9.56 16.61 -7.11
N ILE A 145 -10.47 15.66 -6.90
CA ILE A 145 -11.12 15.43 -5.59
C ILE A 145 -10.12 14.94 -4.52
N TRP A 146 -8.95 14.44 -4.93
CA TRP A 146 -7.83 14.10 -4.05
C TRP A 146 -7.00 15.32 -3.62
N ASP A 147 -7.39 16.53 -3.98
CA ASP A 147 -6.66 17.73 -3.59
C ASP A 147 -6.55 17.83 -2.05
N ARG A 148 -5.34 18.12 -1.56
CA ARG A 148 -5.01 18.20 -0.13
C ARG A 148 -5.27 16.89 0.63
N TRP A 149 -4.91 15.78 0.00
CA TRP A 149 -4.78 14.49 0.68
C TRP A 149 -3.31 14.16 0.98
N LYS A 150 -3.11 13.38 2.04
CA LYS A 150 -1.87 12.71 2.39
C LYS A 150 -2.07 11.19 2.37
N LEU A 151 -1.26 10.49 1.60
CA LEU A 151 -1.25 9.03 1.58
C LEU A 151 0.02 8.51 2.24
N LYS A 152 -0.09 7.53 3.14
CA LYS A 152 1.05 7.03 3.91
C LYS A 152 1.04 5.51 4.11
N ASN A 153 2.23 4.89 4.01
CA ASN A 153 2.45 3.47 4.32
C ASN A 153 1.59 2.50 3.48
N LEU A 154 1.34 2.83 2.21
CA LEU A 154 0.53 2.01 1.31
C LEU A 154 1.43 1.24 0.33
N TYR A 155 1.03 0.02 0.01
CA TYR A 155 1.58 -0.75 -1.11
C TYR A 155 0.53 -0.78 -2.21
N VAL A 156 0.81 -0.19 -3.36
CA VAL A 156 -0.16 0.03 -4.43
C VAL A 156 0.32 -0.61 -5.73
N THR A 157 -0.53 -1.45 -6.35
CA THR A 157 -0.15 -2.27 -7.51
C THR A 157 -1.36 -2.72 -8.34
N GLY A 158 -1.12 -3.54 -9.36
CA GLY A 158 -2.16 -4.34 -10.02
C GLY A 158 -2.79 -3.72 -11.26
N GLY A 159 -2.63 -2.40 -11.45
CA GLY A 159 -3.24 -1.64 -12.52
C GLY A 159 -2.28 -0.97 -13.50
N ASP A 160 -2.84 -0.11 -14.34
CA ASP A 160 -2.13 0.70 -15.32
C ASP A 160 -1.26 1.77 -14.68
N GLY A 161 -1.83 2.54 -13.75
CA GLY A 161 -1.11 3.46 -12.88
C GLY A 161 -0.89 2.87 -11.49
N GLY A 162 0.12 3.38 -10.78
CA GLY A 162 0.20 3.34 -9.33
C GLY A 162 -0.52 4.55 -8.71
N LEU A 163 0.10 5.17 -7.71
CA LEU A 163 -0.27 6.45 -7.10
C LEU A 163 0.00 7.61 -8.06
N PHE A 164 -0.89 7.74 -9.04
CA PHE A 164 -0.84 8.74 -10.10
C PHE A 164 -2.17 9.49 -10.20
N TRP A 165 -2.12 10.82 -10.19
CA TRP A 165 -3.31 11.67 -10.26
C TRP A 165 -3.36 12.42 -11.60
N ASP A 166 -4.26 12.00 -12.50
CA ASP A 166 -4.58 12.77 -13.70
C ASP A 166 -5.85 13.60 -13.46
N LEU A 167 -5.71 14.92 -13.58
CA LEU A 167 -6.81 15.86 -13.41
C LEU A 167 -7.64 16.03 -14.69
N THR A 168 -7.30 15.30 -15.76
CA THR A 168 -8.02 15.20 -17.02
C THR A 168 -8.32 16.57 -17.62
N ASN A 169 -9.57 16.98 -17.58
CA ASN A 169 -10.07 18.26 -18.11
C ASN A 169 -10.12 19.39 -17.07
N GLN A 170 -9.60 19.17 -15.86
CA GLN A 170 -9.63 20.15 -14.76
C GLN A 170 -8.23 20.64 -14.38
N THR A 171 -7.58 21.38 -15.29
CA THR A 171 -6.33 22.10 -15.01
C THR A 171 -6.54 23.16 -13.92
N LYS A 172 -6.33 22.75 -12.67
CA LYS A 172 -6.56 23.56 -11.46
C LYS A 172 -5.39 23.39 -10.49
N PRO A 173 -5.23 24.33 -9.54
CA PRO A 173 -4.29 24.16 -8.44
C PRO A 173 -4.55 22.85 -7.70
N PHE A 174 -3.50 22.05 -7.49
CA PHE A 174 -3.56 20.73 -6.88
C PHE A 174 -2.37 20.50 -5.96
N THR A 175 -2.59 19.77 -4.88
CA THR A 175 -1.53 19.28 -4.01
C THR A 175 -1.87 17.89 -3.49
N ILE A 176 -0.86 17.04 -3.42
CA ILE A 176 -0.91 15.72 -2.81
C ILE A 176 0.42 15.47 -2.10
N ILE A 177 0.36 14.81 -0.95
CA ILE A 177 1.55 14.36 -0.22
C ILE A 177 1.53 12.83 -0.15
N VAL A 178 2.59 12.19 -0.61
CA VAL A 178 2.73 10.73 -0.57
C VAL A 178 3.99 10.40 0.23
N GLU A 179 3.85 9.65 1.32
CA GLU A 179 4.97 9.32 2.21
C GLU A 179 5.05 7.82 2.44
N ASP A 180 6.26 7.26 2.40
CA ASP A 180 6.50 5.87 2.82
C ASP A 180 5.70 4.82 2.01
N CYS A 181 5.40 5.13 0.74
CA CYS A 181 4.58 4.26 -0.11
C CYS A 181 5.41 3.46 -1.12
N ILE A 182 4.93 2.27 -1.44
CA ILE A 182 5.38 1.47 -2.58
C ILE A 182 4.29 1.58 -3.63
N SER A 183 4.65 1.94 -4.86
CA SER A 183 3.69 2.27 -5.89
C SER A 183 4.16 1.77 -7.25
N ILE A 184 3.43 0.81 -7.79
CA ILE A 184 3.80 0.03 -8.96
C ILE A 184 2.66 0.14 -9.97
N GLY A 185 2.95 0.67 -11.15
CA GLY A 185 2.02 0.70 -12.27
C GLY A 185 2.63 0.09 -13.52
N ARG A 186 1.79 -0.25 -14.48
CA ARG A 186 2.24 -0.59 -15.83
C ARG A 186 2.87 0.63 -16.50
N ALA A 187 2.10 1.71 -16.64
CA ALA A 187 2.49 2.98 -17.23
C ALA A 187 3.27 3.85 -16.23
N PHE A 188 2.71 4.11 -15.04
CA PHE A 188 3.27 5.11 -14.13
C PHE A 188 3.42 4.55 -12.73
N GLY A 189 4.63 4.61 -12.17
CA GLY A 189 4.85 4.28 -10.77
C GLY A 189 4.23 5.30 -9.84
N GLY A 190 4.27 6.58 -10.19
CA GLY A 190 3.49 7.61 -9.53
C GLY A 190 3.70 8.99 -10.14
N GLY A 191 2.98 9.99 -9.62
CA GLY A 191 3.11 11.38 -10.04
C GLY A 191 1.77 12.04 -10.35
N VAL A 192 1.79 13.07 -11.20
CA VAL A 192 0.64 13.94 -11.45
C VAL A 192 0.58 14.39 -12.90
N ALA A 193 -0.64 14.70 -13.37
CA ALA A 193 -0.90 15.17 -14.71
C ALA A 193 -2.10 16.14 -14.77
N SER A 194 -2.11 17.02 -15.79
CA SER A 194 -3.18 18.01 -16.02
C SER A 194 -3.43 18.95 -14.83
N CYS A 195 -2.38 19.32 -14.07
CA CYS A 195 -2.53 20.12 -12.86
C CYS A 195 -1.79 21.47 -12.94
N LEU A 196 -2.10 22.36 -12.00
CA LEU A 196 -1.26 23.51 -11.66
C LEU A 196 -0.69 23.29 -10.25
N SER A 197 0.58 23.66 -10.04
CA SER A 197 1.22 23.54 -8.74
C SER A 197 0.81 24.67 -7.79
N ARG A 198 0.81 24.39 -6.48
CA ARG A 198 0.76 25.41 -5.42
C ARG A 198 2.13 25.53 -4.77
N TYR A 199 2.76 26.71 -4.85
CA TYR A 199 4.13 26.87 -4.32
C TYR A 199 4.22 26.71 -2.80
N ASP A 200 3.19 27.12 -2.06
CA ASP A 200 3.17 27.02 -0.60
C ASP A 200 2.68 25.64 -0.10
N GLU A 201 2.13 24.83 -1.03
CA GLU A 201 1.63 23.47 -0.79
C GLU A 201 2.18 22.52 -1.89
N PRO A 202 3.51 22.34 -1.99
CA PRO A 202 4.11 21.62 -3.12
C PRO A 202 3.68 20.16 -3.16
N ILE A 203 3.46 19.65 -4.38
CA ILE A 203 3.22 18.23 -4.60
C ILE A 203 4.47 17.46 -4.17
N THR A 204 4.32 16.51 -3.25
CA THR A 204 5.48 15.90 -2.57
C THR A 204 5.36 14.38 -2.52
N PHE A 205 6.43 13.71 -2.94
CA PHE A 205 6.64 12.28 -2.75
C PHE A 205 7.89 12.09 -1.88
N ARG A 206 7.75 11.40 -0.76
CA ARG A 206 8.82 11.23 0.22
C ARG A 206 8.99 9.77 0.63
N ARG A 207 10.22 9.24 0.56
CA ARG A 207 10.53 7.84 0.91
C ARG A 207 9.68 6.84 0.14
N CYS A 208 9.40 7.14 -1.13
CA CYS A 208 8.57 6.30 -1.99
C CYS A 208 9.38 5.39 -2.91
N HIS A 209 8.84 4.21 -3.19
CA HIS A 209 9.33 3.33 -4.25
C HIS A 209 8.36 3.40 -5.42
N LEU A 210 8.77 4.01 -6.53
CA LEU A 210 7.95 4.24 -7.70
C LEU A 210 8.44 3.36 -8.85
N TRP A 211 7.58 2.50 -9.37
CA TRP A 211 7.94 1.54 -10.41
C TRP A 211 6.99 1.62 -11.59
N ALA A 212 7.55 1.74 -12.79
CA ALA A 212 6.82 1.45 -14.02
C ALA A 212 7.33 0.15 -14.63
N LEU A 213 6.40 -0.73 -15.00
CA LEU A 213 6.72 -2.06 -15.49
C LEU A 213 6.83 -2.12 -17.03
N ASP A 214 6.42 -1.07 -17.73
CA ASP A 214 6.38 -1.03 -19.19
C ASP A 214 7.50 -0.18 -19.81
N TRP A 215 7.74 -0.43 -21.09
CA TRP A 215 8.65 0.29 -21.97
C TRP A 215 7.90 1.17 -23.01
N TRP A 216 6.61 0.88 -23.24
CA TRP A 216 5.82 1.48 -24.31
C TRP A 216 5.22 2.85 -23.96
N GLY A 217 5.07 3.71 -24.98
CA GLY A 217 4.39 5.00 -24.87
C GLY A 217 5.13 6.03 -24.01
N ASP A 218 4.40 6.64 -23.09
CA ASP A 218 4.84 7.66 -22.15
C ASP A 218 5.15 7.10 -20.75
N THR A 219 5.18 5.78 -20.56
CA THR A 219 5.52 5.11 -19.29
C THR A 219 6.78 5.65 -18.58
N ALA A 220 6.74 5.79 -17.26
CA ALA A 220 7.85 6.28 -16.43
C ALA A 220 7.66 5.91 -14.96
N ALA A 221 8.75 5.68 -14.22
CA ALA A 221 8.63 5.42 -12.78
C ALA A 221 7.98 6.60 -12.05
N ALA A 222 8.44 7.82 -12.31
CA ALA A 222 7.76 9.05 -11.94
C ALA A 222 7.36 9.85 -13.19
N TYR A 223 6.11 10.31 -13.25
CA TYR A 223 5.58 11.13 -14.33
C TYR A 223 5.06 12.46 -13.82
N VAL A 224 5.46 13.57 -14.44
CA VAL A 224 5.05 14.92 -14.05
C VAL A 224 4.58 15.72 -15.27
N ARG A 225 3.29 16.05 -15.33
CA ARG A 225 2.75 17.05 -16.26
C ARG A 225 2.03 18.15 -15.48
N VAL A 226 2.66 19.32 -15.46
CA VAL A 226 2.11 20.55 -14.88
C VAL A 226 1.96 21.55 -16.00
N GLU A 227 0.82 22.22 -16.06
CA GLU A 227 0.44 23.02 -17.23
C GLU A 227 0.96 24.47 -17.13
N ASN A 228 2.21 24.67 -16.69
CA ASN A 228 2.79 26.02 -16.65
C ASN A 228 3.12 26.50 -18.06
N GLU A 229 2.72 27.73 -18.39
CA GLU A 229 3.03 28.36 -19.68
C GLU A 229 4.53 28.68 -19.84
N THR A 230 5.23 28.90 -18.73
CA THR A 230 6.65 29.23 -18.69
C THR A 230 7.35 28.51 -17.55
N MET A 231 8.69 28.38 -17.63
CA MET A 231 9.49 27.70 -16.62
C MET A 231 9.29 28.35 -15.24
N PRO A 232 8.75 27.63 -14.24
CA PRO A 232 8.48 28.22 -12.95
C PRO A 232 9.78 28.49 -12.16
N GLU A 233 9.75 29.53 -11.33
CA GLU A 233 10.90 29.92 -10.51
C GLU A 233 11.17 28.96 -9.34
N ARG A 234 10.22 28.07 -9.05
CA ARG A 234 10.25 27.12 -7.94
C ARG A 234 9.80 25.74 -8.41
N PRO A 235 10.21 24.66 -7.73
CA PRO A 235 9.75 23.32 -8.07
C PRO A 235 8.24 23.18 -7.97
N ASP A 236 7.63 22.56 -8.98
CA ASP A 236 6.23 22.14 -8.98
C ASP A 236 6.03 20.88 -8.13
N VAL A 237 6.98 19.94 -8.25
CA VAL A 237 6.94 18.63 -7.61
C VAL A 237 8.29 18.37 -6.94
N ILE A 238 8.24 17.83 -5.72
CA ILE A 238 9.40 17.45 -4.94
C ILE A 238 9.38 15.94 -4.70
N PHE A 239 10.48 15.27 -5.06
CA PHE A 239 10.76 13.90 -4.66
C PHE A 239 11.93 13.92 -3.67
N GLU A 240 11.73 13.27 -2.52
CA GLU A 240 12.69 13.22 -1.43
C GLU A 240 12.89 11.77 -0.97
N ASP A 241 14.13 11.27 -0.94
CA ASP A 241 14.45 9.90 -0.52
C ASP A 241 13.71 8.81 -1.34
N CYS A 242 13.38 9.08 -2.60
CA CYS A 242 12.63 8.16 -3.46
C CYS A 242 13.55 7.25 -4.30
N SER A 243 13.11 6.01 -4.50
CA SER A 243 13.66 5.08 -5.50
C SER A 243 12.70 5.00 -6.70
N MET A 244 13.20 5.27 -7.90
CA MET A 244 12.40 5.33 -9.13
C MET A 244 12.97 4.35 -10.16
N ALA A 245 12.24 3.28 -10.47
CA ALA A 245 12.72 2.21 -11.34
C ALA A 245 11.79 1.95 -12.53
N SER A 246 12.36 1.92 -13.74
CA SER A 246 11.59 1.62 -14.96
C SER A 246 12.50 1.09 -16.07
N PRO A 247 12.01 0.24 -16.99
CA PRO A 247 12.77 -0.14 -18.17
C PRO A 247 12.86 1.01 -19.20
N GLN A 248 12.04 2.06 -19.10
CA GLN A 248 12.04 3.19 -20.05
C GLN A 248 12.78 4.42 -19.50
N CYS A 249 12.32 4.99 -18.38
CA CYS A 249 12.98 6.10 -17.69
C CYS A 249 12.51 6.22 -16.25
N ALA A 250 13.39 6.73 -15.38
CA ALA A 250 13.07 6.94 -13.98
C ALA A 250 12.17 8.17 -13.78
N LEU A 251 12.39 9.23 -14.56
CA LEU A 251 11.59 10.45 -14.47
C LEU A 251 11.21 10.96 -15.86
N LYS A 252 9.93 11.26 -16.05
CA LYS A 252 9.41 11.90 -17.25
C LYS A 252 8.63 13.16 -16.93
N ALA A 253 8.82 14.17 -17.75
CA ALA A 253 8.13 15.44 -17.65
C ALA A 253 7.44 15.81 -18.97
N GLY A 254 6.15 16.19 -18.88
CA GLY A 254 5.32 16.61 -20.01
C GLY A 254 4.65 15.45 -20.74
N ASN A 255 3.96 15.76 -21.83
CA ASN A 255 3.30 14.78 -22.70
C ASN A 255 3.40 15.17 -24.18
N PHE A 256 3.09 14.23 -25.07
CA PHE A 256 3.14 14.43 -26.52
C PHE A 256 2.19 15.53 -26.97
N GLY A 257 2.72 16.54 -27.67
CA GLY A 257 1.95 17.67 -28.18
C GLY A 257 1.66 18.76 -27.15
N PHE A 258 2.27 18.70 -25.96
CA PHE A 258 2.14 19.71 -24.91
C PHE A 258 3.44 20.50 -24.74
N ASP A 259 3.37 21.82 -24.95
CA ASP A 259 4.46 22.77 -24.74
C ASP A 259 4.33 23.45 -23.36
N THR A 260 4.30 22.66 -22.29
CA THR A 260 4.22 23.16 -20.91
C THR A 260 5.51 22.92 -20.15
N SER A 261 5.82 23.80 -19.21
CA SER A 261 7.09 23.82 -18.50
C SER A 261 7.00 23.22 -17.10
N MET A 262 7.98 22.43 -16.71
CA MET A 262 8.03 21.77 -15.42
C MET A 262 9.37 22.01 -14.74
N ARG A 263 9.34 22.36 -13.45
CA ARG A 263 10.51 22.35 -12.58
C ARG A 263 10.34 21.29 -11.51
N ILE A 264 11.27 20.35 -11.42
CA ILE A 264 11.18 19.21 -10.52
C ILE A 264 12.40 19.20 -9.58
N LYS A 265 12.17 18.99 -8.28
CA LYS A 265 13.27 18.83 -7.30
C LYS A 265 13.41 17.38 -6.90
N LEU A 266 14.65 16.87 -6.95
CA LEU A 266 15.06 15.53 -6.53
C LEU A 266 16.07 15.69 -5.39
N VAL A 267 15.77 15.12 -4.23
CA VAL A 267 16.64 15.15 -3.05
C VAL A 267 16.88 13.74 -2.57
N ARG A 268 18.14 13.29 -2.54
CA ARG A 268 18.53 11.95 -2.07
C ARG A 268 17.78 10.83 -2.82
N CYS A 269 17.53 11.01 -4.12
CA CYS A 269 16.81 10.04 -4.92
C CYS A 269 17.75 9.05 -5.63
N ASN A 270 17.22 7.87 -5.92
CA ASN A 270 17.85 6.86 -6.77
C ASN A 270 17.01 6.67 -8.04
N LEU A 271 17.53 7.14 -9.18
CA LEU A 271 16.85 7.08 -10.47
C LEU A 271 17.45 5.96 -11.31
N VAL A 272 16.68 4.90 -11.56
CA VAL A 272 17.13 3.69 -12.25
C VAL A 272 16.32 3.45 -13.51
N ALA A 273 16.94 3.70 -14.67
CA ALA A 273 16.45 3.24 -15.95
C ALA A 273 17.17 1.93 -16.35
N LEU A 274 16.42 0.82 -16.37
CA LEU A 274 16.98 -0.53 -16.49
C LEU A 274 17.49 -0.90 -17.89
N ASN A 275 17.21 -0.07 -18.91
CA ASN A 275 17.64 -0.33 -20.27
C ASN A 275 18.92 0.45 -20.63
N PHE A 276 20.05 -0.25 -20.53
CA PHE A 276 21.40 0.26 -20.79
C PHE A 276 21.87 0.14 -22.25
N SER A 277 21.01 -0.30 -23.18
CA SER A 277 21.23 -0.63 -24.61
C SER A 277 22.63 -0.42 -25.22
N GLN A 278 23.08 -1.32 -26.09
CA GLN A 278 24.31 -1.09 -26.86
C GLN A 278 24.21 0.21 -27.70
N PRO A 279 25.31 0.91 -27.99
CA PRO A 279 25.28 2.18 -28.72
C PRO A 279 24.55 2.14 -30.07
N GLN A 280 24.58 0.98 -30.74
CA GLN A 280 23.93 0.74 -32.03
C GLN A 280 22.51 0.15 -31.90
N GLY A 281 22.05 -0.13 -30.67
CA GLY A 281 20.73 -0.67 -30.40
C GLY A 281 19.63 0.38 -30.43
N THR A 282 18.56 0.12 -29.70
CA THR A 282 17.46 1.06 -29.44
C THR A 282 17.59 1.64 -28.03
N PRO A 283 18.53 2.57 -27.77
CA PRO A 283 18.72 3.14 -26.45
C PRO A 283 17.51 3.94 -26.00
N ILE A 284 17.29 3.97 -24.69
CA ILE A 284 16.36 4.91 -24.09
C ILE A 284 16.82 6.34 -24.35
N ASP A 285 15.86 7.27 -24.42
CA ASP A 285 16.17 8.65 -24.73
C ASP A 285 16.92 9.35 -23.59
N GLY A 286 16.70 8.92 -22.33
CA GLY A 286 17.41 9.33 -21.12
C GLY A 286 16.79 8.72 -19.86
N ALA A 287 17.51 8.67 -18.75
CA ALA A 287 16.94 8.27 -17.46
C ALA A 287 15.98 9.35 -16.90
N ILE A 288 16.25 10.61 -17.22
CA ILE A 288 15.40 11.78 -17.01
C ILE A 288 15.00 12.32 -18.38
N GLN A 289 13.70 12.46 -18.64
CA GLN A 289 13.19 12.81 -19.96
C GLN A 289 12.23 14.00 -19.92
N SER A 290 12.41 14.92 -20.88
CA SER A 290 11.32 15.78 -21.34
C SER A 290 10.61 15.10 -22.51
N VAL A 291 9.29 15.17 -22.61
CA VAL A 291 8.58 14.54 -23.73
C VAL A 291 8.75 15.34 -25.01
N GLU A 292 8.33 16.60 -25.02
CA GLU A 292 8.20 17.39 -26.27
C GLU A 292 9.52 18.08 -26.67
N GLN A 293 10.07 18.93 -25.79
CA GLN A 293 11.28 19.74 -26.05
C GLN A 293 12.13 19.90 -24.78
N GLY A 294 13.44 20.02 -24.91
CA GLY A 294 14.34 20.10 -23.76
C GLY A 294 14.13 21.33 -22.87
N LYS A 295 13.89 22.50 -23.47
CA LYS A 295 13.68 23.78 -22.75
C LYS A 295 12.50 23.77 -21.75
N LEU A 296 11.61 22.80 -21.88
CA LEU A 296 10.41 22.65 -21.05
C LEU A 296 10.69 21.98 -19.70
N LEU A 297 11.91 21.50 -19.48
CA LEU A 297 12.27 20.80 -18.24
C LEU A 297 13.45 21.48 -17.53
N HIS A 298 13.23 21.78 -16.24
CA HIS A 298 14.28 22.05 -15.27
C HIS A 298 14.28 21.00 -14.16
N VAL A 299 15.46 20.50 -13.78
CA VAL A 299 15.58 19.58 -12.65
C VAL A 299 16.61 20.08 -11.64
N ASP A 300 16.21 20.25 -10.39
CA ASP A 300 17.12 20.51 -9.28
C ASP A 300 17.52 19.16 -8.66
N LEU A 301 18.81 18.79 -8.72
CA LEU A 301 19.32 17.55 -8.14
C LEU A 301 20.17 17.83 -6.90
N GLU A 302 19.82 17.20 -5.79
CA GLU A 302 20.52 17.26 -4.52
C GLU A 302 20.81 15.83 -4.04
N ASP A 303 22.09 15.48 -3.83
CA ASP A 303 22.52 14.16 -3.35
C ASP A 303 21.88 12.96 -4.09
N THR A 304 21.72 13.07 -5.41
CA THR A 304 20.92 12.15 -6.22
C THR A 304 21.77 11.32 -7.18
N THR A 305 21.51 10.02 -7.24
CA THR A 305 22.20 9.11 -8.16
C THR A 305 21.30 8.71 -9.32
N VAL A 306 21.83 8.82 -10.54
CA VAL A 306 21.16 8.45 -11.78
C VAL A 306 21.85 7.27 -12.45
N MET A 307 21.09 6.31 -12.92
CA MET A 307 21.56 5.07 -13.53
C MET A 307 20.76 4.78 -14.80
N GLY A 308 21.42 4.55 -15.94
CA GLY A 308 20.76 4.22 -17.21
C GLY A 308 21.66 4.33 -18.42
N TYR A 309 21.12 4.28 -19.65
CA TYR A 309 21.94 4.49 -20.86
C TYR A 309 22.64 5.87 -20.84
N LYS A 310 21.88 6.94 -20.60
CA LYS A 310 22.35 8.34 -20.47
C LYS A 310 21.47 9.10 -19.47
N VAL A 311 21.94 10.25 -18.96
CA VAL A 311 21.22 11.04 -17.95
C VAL A 311 19.97 11.70 -18.53
N PHE A 312 20.13 12.59 -19.51
CA PHE A 312 19.04 13.41 -20.04
C PHE A 312 18.60 13.00 -21.45
N GLY A 313 17.32 13.20 -21.75
CA GLY A 313 16.71 12.84 -23.03
C GLY A 313 15.48 13.65 -23.39
N VAL A 314 15.18 13.71 -24.69
CA VAL A 314 13.91 14.23 -25.23
C VAL A 314 13.27 13.17 -26.12
N ARG A 315 11.95 12.96 -26.01
CA ARG A 315 11.22 11.92 -26.77
C ARG A 315 10.91 12.35 -28.19
N VAL A 316 10.36 13.55 -28.38
CA VAL A 316 9.91 14.07 -29.68
C VAL A 316 11.04 14.81 -30.39
N ASN A 317 11.39 16.01 -29.95
CA ASN A 317 12.40 16.86 -30.59
C ASN A 317 13.80 16.56 -30.03
N LYS A 318 14.34 15.38 -30.34
CA LYS A 318 15.53 14.78 -29.71
C LYS A 318 16.78 15.68 -29.71
N GLU A 319 16.94 16.51 -30.72
CA GLU A 319 18.03 17.46 -30.89
C GLU A 319 18.03 18.58 -29.84
N THR A 320 16.89 18.81 -29.18
CA THR A 320 16.72 19.79 -28.10
C THR A 320 17.13 19.25 -26.73
N ALA A 321 17.63 18.01 -26.61
CA ALA A 321 18.01 17.43 -25.31
C ALA A 321 19.06 18.26 -24.55
N LYS A 322 19.92 18.98 -25.27
CA LYS A 322 20.90 19.94 -24.70
C LYS A 322 20.26 21.15 -24.02
N ASP A 323 18.99 21.43 -24.31
CA ASP A 323 18.25 22.57 -23.78
C ASP A 323 17.55 22.23 -22.45
N ILE A 324 17.62 20.98 -21.99
CA ILE A 324 17.22 20.61 -20.63
C ILE A 324 18.13 21.33 -19.66
N THR A 325 17.53 22.08 -18.74
CA THR A 325 18.27 22.82 -17.72
C THR A 325 18.25 22.05 -16.40
N TYR A 326 19.27 22.25 -15.57
CA TYR A 326 19.36 21.58 -14.28
C TYR A 326 20.28 22.33 -13.32
N SER A 327 20.13 22.05 -12.03
CA SER A 327 21.05 22.46 -10.98
C SER A 327 21.56 21.22 -10.22
N THR A 328 22.75 21.31 -9.62
CA THR A 328 23.34 20.22 -8.83
C THR A 328 23.83 20.76 -7.50
N THR A 329 23.55 20.05 -6.42
CA THR A 329 24.00 20.34 -5.05
C THR A 329 24.42 19.03 -4.38
N GLY A 330 25.54 19.04 -3.65
CA GLY A 330 26.00 17.85 -2.94
C GLY A 330 26.51 16.73 -3.86
N ASP A 331 26.25 15.48 -3.48
CA ASP A 331 26.77 14.29 -4.16
C ASP A 331 25.82 13.82 -5.29
N VAL A 332 25.90 14.49 -6.44
CA VAL A 332 25.12 14.11 -7.63
C VAL A 332 25.95 13.18 -8.51
N GLN A 333 25.44 11.98 -8.80
CA GLN A 333 26.20 10.90 -9.43
C GLN A 333 25.49 10.30 -10.65
N ALA A 334 26.28 9.75 -11.59
CA ALA A 334 25.75 9.07 -12.77
C ALA A 334 26.50 7.78 -13.11
N TYR A 335 25.80 6.65 -13.16
CA TYR A 335 26.28 5.41 -13.78
C TYR A 335 25.61 5.23 -15.15
N VAL A 336 26.35 5.58 -16.20
CA VAL A 336 25.85 5.57 -17.59
C VAL A 336 26.69 4.71 -18.51
N GLN A 337 26.15 4.40 -19.69
CA GLN A 337 26.86 3.66 -20.73
C GLN A 337 28.22 4.33 -21.04
N PHE A 338 29.27 3.54 -21.30
CA PHE A 338 30.66 3.99 -21.30
C PHE A 338 31.03 5.06 -22.37
N GLN A 339 30.24 5.17 -23.43
CA GLN A 339 30.39 6.16 -24.50
C GLN A 339 29.52 7.40 -24.31
N GLN A 340 28.62 7.40 -23.32
CA GLN A 340 27.77 8.54 -23.03
C GLN A 340 28.49 9.52 -22.11
N ASP A 341 28.35 10.80 -22.42
CA ASP A 341 28.85 11.89 -21.58
C ASP A 341 28.06 11.98 -20.26
N VAL A 342 28.71 12.54 -19.25
CA VAL A 342 28.10 12.85 -17.96
C VAL A 342 27.96 14.37 -17.85
N PRO A 343 26.76 14.91 -17.54
CA PRO A 343 26.53 16.34 -17.47
C PRO A 343 27.42 17.02 -16.41
N LYS A 344 27.69 18.32 -16.57
CA LYS A 344 28.49 19.11 -15.63
C LYS A 344 27.89 19.05 -14.23
N GLY A 345 28.72 18.80 -13.21
CA GLY A 345 28.26 18.71 -11.81
C GLY A 345 27.90 17.29 -11.37
N PHE A 346 27.77 16.34 -12.30
CA PHE A 346 27.63 14.93 -11.96
C PHE A 346 29.00 14.26 -11.83
N TYR A 347 29.17 13.42 -10.81
CA TYR A 347 30.29 12.50 -10.71
C TYR A 347 30.01 11.20 -11.49
N ARG A 348 30.89 10.84 -12.43
CA ARG A 348 30.77 9.58 -13.17
C ARG A 348 31.15 8.39 -12.28
N LEU A 349 30.20 7.51 -12.04
CA LEU A 349 30.45 6.23 -11.39
C LEU A 349 31.17 5.28 -12.36
N GLN A 350 32.30 4.73 -11.91
CA GLN A 350 33.16 3.83 -12.71
C GLN A 350 32.83 2.36 -12.48
N GLN A 351 32.14 2.05 -11.38
CA GLN A 351 31.78 0.71 -10.97
C GLN A 351 30.27 0.59 -10.87
N TRP A 352 29.78 -0.65 -10.95
CA TRP A 352 28.37 -0.94 -10.74
C TRP A 352 27.91 -0.43 -9.37
N PRO A 353 26.88 0.44 -9.31
CA PRO A 353 26.41 1.02 -8.06
C PRO A 353 25.52 0.03 -7.32
N ILE A 354 26.14 -0.84 -6.51
CA ILE A 354 25.43 -1.90 -5.77
C ILE A 354 24.31 -1.31 -4.91
N ASP A 355 24.58 -0.23 -4.17
CA ASP A 355 23.61 0.36 -3.24
C ASP A 355 22.40 0.97 -3.97
N THR A 356 22.64 1.68 -5.09
CA THR A 356 21.56 2.20 -5.96
C THR A 356 20.74 1.07 -6.57
N PHE A 357 21.37 -0.03 -6.99
CA PHE A 357 20.61 -1.16 -7.54
C PHE A 357 19.81 -1.89 -6.45
N GLN A 358 20.33 -1.99 -5.23
CA GLN A 358 19.60 -2.56 -4.09
C GLN A 358 18.40 -1.71 -3.68
N SER A 359 18.47 -0.39 -3.87
CA SER A 359 17.38 0.54 -3.57
C SER A 359 16.13 0.33 -4.43
N ILE A 360 16.24 -0.43 -5.53
CA ILE A 360 15.11 -0.78 -6.39
C ILE A 360 14.10 -1.58 -5.57
N LEU A 361 14.57 -2.59 -4.82
CA LEU A 361 13.71 -3.45 -4.02
C LEU A 361 13.04 -2.63 -2.90
N PRO A 362 11.72 -2.78 -2.70
CA PRO A 362 11.07 -2.23 -1.53
C PRO A 362 11.74 -2.70 -0.23
N PRO A 363 11.77 -1.87 0.82
CA PRO A 363 12.35 -2.26 2.10
C PRO A 363 11.66 -3.50 2.64
N LYS A 364 12.41 -4.40 3.28
CA LYS A 364 11.78 -5.52 3.99
C LYS A 364 10.94 -4.96 5.12
N MET A 365 9.72 -5.47 5.25
CA MET A 365 8.88 -5.15 6.39
C MET A 365 9.63 -5.47 7.69
N PRO A 366 9.59 -4.58 8.70
CA PRO A 366 10.04 -4.95 10.03
C PRO A 366 9.14 -6.09 10.52
N HIS A 367 9.67 -7.31 10.58
CA HIS A 367 9.00 -8.38 11.30
C HIS A 367 8.93 -7.95 12.76
N ARG A 368 7.74 -7.61 13.26
CA ARG A 368 7.43 -7.88 14.65
C ARG A 368 7.43 -9.40 14.74
N GLY A 369 8.56 -9.97 15.16
CA GLY A 369 8.58 -11.39 15.50
C GLY A 369 7.38 -11.64 16.42
N VAL A 370 6.69 -12.78 16.25
CA VAL A 370 5.80 -13.25 17.30
C VAL A 370 6.67 -13.28 18.55
N GLN A 371 6.44 -12.32 19.43
CA GLN A 371 7.12 -12.31 20.70
C GLN A 371 6.52 -13.54 21.36
N PHE A 372 7.28 -14.65 21.39
CA PHE A 372 6.91 -15.78 22.22
C PHE A 372 7.04 -15.25 23.65
N GLU A 373 5.98 -14.62 24.16
CA GLU A 373 6.07 -13.79 25.37
C GLU A 373 6.22 -14.61 26.66
N SER A 374 6.20 -15.93 26.57
CA SER A 374 6.40 -16.83 27.70
C SER A 374 6.83 -18.22 27.22
N THR A 375 7.99 -18.71 27.65
CA THR A 375 8.33 -20.14 27.63
C THR A 375 8.11 -20.71 29.02
N GLU A 376 6.87 -20.79 29.45
CA GLU A 376 6.50 -21.52 30.67
C GLU A 376 6.03 -22.94 30.33
N LEU A 377 6.36 -23.89 31.20
CA LEU A 377 5.87 -25.26 31.07
C LEU A 377 4.39 -25.29 31.45
N LEU A 378 3.51 -25.39 30.45
CA LEU A 378 2.06 -25.47 30.67
C LEU A 378 1.65 -26.82 31.27
N ILE A 379 2.07 -27.92 30.64
CA ILE A 379 1.75 -29.28 31.08
C ILE A 379 2.99 -30.15 30.91
N LYS A 380 3.46 -30.75 32.01
CA LYS A 380 4.56 -31.70 31.98
C LYS A 380 4.12 -32.99 31.30
N ASP A 381 5.00 -33.56 30.48
CA ASP A 381 4.83 -34.88 29.86
C ASP A 381 3.63 -35.01 28.89
N LEU A 382 3.07 -33.89 28.43
CA LEU A 382 2.08 -33.87 27.34
C LEU A 382 2.80 -34.11 26.00
N CYS A 383 2.48 -35.22 25.34
CA CYS A 383 3.14 -35.65 24.09
C CYS A 383 2.34 -35.26 22.84
N GLU A 384 1.04 -35.55 22.85
CA GLU A 384 0.12 -35.18 21.77
C GLU A 384 -1.17 -34.58 22.32
N ILE A 385 -1.77 -33.69 21.53
CA ILE A 385 -3.09 -33.12 21.79
C ILE A 385 -3.95 -33.24 20.53
N THR A 386 -5.16 -33.74 20.66
CA THR A 386 -6.15 -33.79 19.57
C THR A 386 -7.40 -32.99 19.97
N PRO A 387 -7.71 -31.88 19.29
CA PRO A 387 -8.93 -31.14 19.54
C PRO A 387 -10.14 -31.91 18.99
N ILE A 388 -11.21 -31.99 19.78
CA ILE A 388 -12.47 -32.64 19.40
C ILE A 388 -13.66 -31.79 19.87
N VAL A 389 -14.81 -31.96 19.22
CA VAL A 389 -16.08 -31.39 19.68
C VAL A 389 -16.90 -32.51 20.31
N TRP A 390 -17.02 -32.51 21.64
CA TRP A 390 -17.82 -33.47 22.39
C TRP A 390 -19.10 -32.82 22.90
N LYS A 391 -20.26 -33.25 22.37
CA LYS A 391 -21.60 -32.71 22.74
C LYS A 391 -21.65 -31.18 22.74
N GLY A 392 -21.09 -30.57 21.69
CA GLY A 392 -21.03 -29.12 21.49
C GLY A 392 -19.93 -28.38 22.25
N ARG A 393 -19.10 -29.07 23.05
CA ARG A 393 -17.97 -28.48 23.78
C ARG A 393 -16.65 -28.78 23.09
N LEU A 394 -15.79 -27.78 22.93
CA LEU A 394 -14.40 -28.00 22.52
C LEU A 394 -13.65 -28.68 23.68
N CYS A 395 -13.12 -29.87 23.40
CA CYS A 395 -12.31 -30.63 24.34
C CYS A 395 -10.98 -30.98 23.70
N HIS A 396 -9.97 -31.22 24.53
CA HIS A 396 -8.70 -31.78 24.11
C HIS A 396 -8.60 -33.23 24.59
N MET A 397 -8.33 -34.16 23.67
CA MET A 397 -7.77 -35.44 24.06
C MET A 397 -6.26 -35.27 24.21
N GLU A 398 -5.78 -35.40 25.43
CA GLU A 398 -4.37 -35.29 25.78
C GLU A 398 -3.75 -36.67 25.95
N CYS A 399 -2.58 -36.86 25.34
CA CYS A 399 -1.73 -38.03 25.53
C CYS A 399 -0.61 -37.69 26.50
N ILE A 400 -0.66 -38.30 27.69
CA ILE A 400 0.36 -38.11 28.73
C ILE A 400 1.37 -39.24 28.65
N ARG A 401 2.63 -38.85 28.44
CA ARG A 401 3.76 -39.75 28.25
C ARG A 401 5.05 -39.08 28.75
N PRO A 402 5.67 -39.61 29.83
CA PRO A 402 6.96 -39.13 30.27
C PRO A 402 8.06 -39.35 29.21
N GLY A 403 8.69 -38.26 28.77
CA GLY A 403 9.79 -38.32 27.80
C GLY A 403 11.04 -39.06 28.34
N SER A 404 11.19 -39.11 29.67
CA SER A 404 12.27 -39.82 30.37
C SER A 404 12.04 -41.32 30.53
N GLY A 405 10.87 -41.83 30.10
CA GLY A 405 10.40 -43.18 30.44
C GLY A 405 9.69 -43.22 31.80
N GLY A 406 8.85 -44.24 32.00
CA GLY A 406 8.03 -44.45 33.20
C GLY A 406 7.46 -45.86 33.30
N GLU A 407 6.63 -46.11 34.30
CA GLU A 407 5.83 -47.32 34.46
C GLU A 407 4.51 -47.22 33.68
N ARG A 408 3.83 -48.35 33.43
CA ARG A 408 2.56 -48.42 32.68
C ARG A 408 1.55 -47.34 33.09
N LYS A 409 1.39 -47.09 34.40
CA LYS A 409 0.46 -46.11 34.97
C LYS A 409 0.77 -44.65 34.60
N ASP A 410 2.00 -44.38 34.18
CA ASP A 410 2.45 -43.04 33.81
C ASP A 410 2.06 -42.68 32.36
N TYR A 411 1.58 -43.65 31.59
CA TYR A 411 1.09 -43.50 30.22
C TYR A 411 -0.43 -43.62 30.21
N TYR A 412 -1.12 -42.58 29.77
CA TYR A 412 -2.57 -42.61 29.67
C TYR A 412 -3.09 -41.53 28.73
N LEU A 413 -4.35 -41.68 28.34
CA LEU A 413 -5.09 -40.65 27.65
C LEU A 413 -6.10 -40.02 28.60
N ARG A 414 -6.36 -38.73 28.40
CA ARG A 414 -7.46 -38.04 29.07
C ARG A 414 -8.19 -37.10 28.12
N VAL A 415 -9.46 -36.85 28.40
CA VAL A 415 -10.23 -35.81 27.73
C VAL A 415 -10.44 -34.68 28.72
N VAL A 416 -10.05 -33.47 28.33
CA VAL A 416 -10.22 -32.25 29.14
C VAL A 416 -11.05 -31.24 28.38
N ASP A 417 -11.89 -30.49 29.09
CA ASP A 417 -12.55 -29.32 28.51
C ASP A 417 -11.49 -28.24 28.18
N ALA A 418 -11.52 -27.72 26.95
CA ALA A 418 -10.49 -26.80 26.48
C ALA A 418 -10.58 -25.40 27.10
N GLU A 419 -11.75 -25.00 27.60
CA GLU A 419 -11.99 -23.70 28.21
C GLU A 419 -11.72 -23.73 29.72
N THR A 420 -12.19 -24.76 30.41
CA THR A 420 -12.11 -24.83 31.89
C THR A 420 -10.94 -25.64 32.42
N GLY A 421 -10.35 -26.51 31.60
CA GLY A 421 -9.35 -27.48 32.03
C GLY A 421 -9.91 -28.64 32.87
N GLU A 422 -11.24 -28.76 32.96
CA GLU A 422 -11.90 -29.87 33.68
C GLU A 422 -11.59 -31.21 33.00
N GLU A 423 -11.08 -32.18 33.76
CA GLU A 423 -10.88 -33.55 33.27
C GLU A 423 -12.21 -34.29 33.21
N LEU A 424 -12.68 -34.56 31.98
CA LEU A 424 -13.95 -35.24 31.72
C LEU A 424 -13.81 -36.76 31.76
N ALA A 425 -12.66 -37.29 31.35
CA ALA A 425 -12.36 -38.72 31.36
C ALA A 425 -10.86 -39.00 31.39
N ARG A 426 -10.50 -40.16 31.95
CA ARG A 426 -9.15 -40.72 31.94
C ARG A 426 -9.21 -42.20 31.65
N PHE A 427 -8.46 -42.65 30.66
CA PHE A 427 -8.56 -44.00 30.11
C PHE A 427 -7.24 -44.45 29.46
N ALA A 428 -7.24 -45.69 28.97
CA ALA A 428 -6.11 -46.27 28.21
C ALA A 428 -4.77 -46.24 28.99
N GLU A 429 -4.76 -46.74 30.22
CA GLU A 429 -3.52 -46.89 30.98
C GLU A 429 -2.53 -47.84 30.27
N GLY A 430 -1.31 -47.37 30.07
CA GLY A 430 -0.28 -48.03 29.28
C GLY A 430 -0.32 -47.72 27.79
N TYR A 431 -1.07 -46.70 27.35
CA TYR A 431 -1.18 -46.32 25.94
C TYR A 431 -0.71 -44.88 25.70
N GLY A 432 -0.25 -44.62 24.48
CA GLY A 432 0.17 -43.30 24.02
C GLY A 432 0.19 -43.19 22.49
N LEU A 433 0.80 -42.13 21.96
CA LEU A 433 0.78 -41.82 20.51
C LEU A 433 -0.65 -41.74 19.97
N GLY A 434 -1.52 -41.09 20.75
CA GLY A 434 -2.96 -41.18 20.55
C GLY A 434 -3.53 -40.11 19.61
N CYS A 435 -4.61 -40.46 18.92
CA CYS A 435 -5.50 -39.50 18.27
C CYS A 435 -6.97 -39.83 18.56
N ALA A 436 -7.86 -38.86 18.34
CA ALA A 436 -9.29 -39.03 18.55
C ALA A 436 -10.15 -38.31 17.53
N TYR A 437 -11.39 -38.77 17.38
CA TYR A 437 -12.46 -38.05 16.70
C TYR A 437 -13.81 -38.39 17.33
N VAL A 438 -14.83 -37.59 17.00
CA VAL A 438 -16.21 -37.80 17.44
C VAL A 438 -17.09 -37.94 16.21
N GLU A 439 -17.91 -38.98 16.16
CA GLU A 439 -18.86 -39.26 15.09
C GLU A 439 -20.14 -39.83 15.69
N ASP A 440 -21.30 -39.31 15.26
CA ASP A 440 -22.62 -39.70 15.76
C ASP A 440 -22.73 -39.72 17.30
N ASP A 441 -22.21 -38.68 17.96
CA ASP A 441 -22.13 -38.54 19.43
C ASP A 441 -21.34 -39.67 20.13
N ILE A 442 -20.49 -40.39 19.40
CA ILE A 442 -19.58 -41.41 19.92
C ILE A 442 -18.14 -40.90 19.79
N PHE A 443 -17.43 -40.89 20.92
CA PHE A 443 -16.02 -40.61 20.98
C PHE A 443 -15.23 -41.86 20.59
N TYR A 444 -14.26 -41.69 19.69
CA TYR A 444 -13.30 -42.71 19.29
C TYR A 444 -11.89 -42.22 19.57
N ALA A 445 -11.08 -43.05 20.20
CA ALA A 445 -9.65 -42.81 20.38
C ALA A 445 -8.85 -44.01 19.90
N PHE A 446 -7.71 -43.75 19.27
CA PHE A 446 -6.79 -44.74 18.77
C PHE A 446 -5.44 -44.49 19.41
N ALA A 447 -4.86 -45.52 20.03
CA ALA A 447 -3.55 -45.38 20.65
C ALA A 447 -2.77 -46.69 20.64
N SER A 448 -1.45 -46.56 20.64
CA SER A 448 -0.53 -47.68 20.69
C SER A 448 -0.23 -48.05 22.13
N ARG A 449 -0.17 -49.36 22.39
CA ARG A 449 0.14 -49.92 23.70
C ARG A 449 1.64 -49.90 23.93
N PHE A 450 2.08 -49.43 25.10
CA PHE A 450 3.48 -49.44 25.51
C PHE A 450 3.77 -50.65 26.40
N GLU A 451 4.50 -51.63 25.86
CA GLU A 451 4.93 -52.84 26.58
C GLU A 451 6.34 -53.24 26.10
N ASP A 452 7.15 -53.82 27.00
CA ASP A 452 8.53 -54.25 26.73
C ASP A 452 9.41 -53.18 26.06
N ALA A 453 9.25 -51.92 26.51
CA ALA A 453 9.93 -50.74 25.98
C ALA A 453 9.69 -50.49 24.48
N ASN A 454 8.55 -50.95 23.94
CA ASN A 454 8.18 -50.77 22.54
C ASN A 454 6.70 -50.39 22.38
N TRP A 455 6.37 -49.77 21.25
CA TRP A 455 5.00 -49.45 20.86
C TRP A 455 4.42 -50.59 20.03
N ASN A 456 3.29 -51.10 20.48
CA ASN A 456 2.64 -52.27 19.88
C ASN A 456 1.19 -51.92 19.54
N ASP A 457 0.76 -52.41 18.37
CA ASP A 457 -0.62 -52.35 17.90
C ASP A 457 -1.21 -50.92 17.81
N VAL A 458 -2.46 -50.83 17.34
CA VAL A 458 -3.29 -49.64 17.48
C VAL A 458 -4.62 -50.12 18.04
N THR A 459 -4.90 -49.74 19.29
CA THR A 459 -6.15 -50.11 19.98
C THR A 459 -7.15 -48.98 19.83
N MET A 460 -8.37 -49.33 19.42
CA MET A 460 -9.50 -48.40 19.38
C MET A 460 -10.28 -48.47 20.69
N PHE A 461 -10.40 -47.33 21.35
CA PHE A 461 -11.29 -47.07 22.46
C PHE A 461 -12.51 -46.31 21.94
N LYS A 462 -13.69 -46.58 22.49
CA LYS A 462 -14.88 -45.82 22.16
C LYS A 462 -15.79 -45.63 23.36
N SER A 463 -16.50 -44.51 23.41
CA SER A 463 -17.49 -44.22 24.46
C SER A 463 -18.58 -43.28 23.95
N SER A 464 -19.82 -43.49 24.41
CA SER A 464 -20.97 -42.61 24.13
C SER A 464 -21.28 -41.62 25.27
N ASP A 465 -20.59 -41.75 26.40
CA ASP A 465 -20.83 -40.94 27.60
C ASP A 465 -19.56 -40.45 28.31
N LEU A 466 -18.38 -40.84 27.84
CA LEU A 466 -17.07 -40.62 28.46
C LEU A 466 -16.96 -41.17 29.90
N LYS A 467 -17.81 -42.12 30.28
CA LYS A 467 -17.75 -42.81 31.56
C LYS A 467 -17.22 -44.23 31.37
N ASN A 468 -16.52 -44.71 32.39
CA ASN A 468 -15.95 -46.06 32.43
C ASN A 468 -17.03 -47.13 32.62
#